data_AF-A0A1X0S848-F1
#
_entry.id   AF-A0A1X0S848-F1
#
_cell.length_a   1.000
_cell.length_b   1.000
_cell.length_c   1.000
_cell.angle_alpha   90.00
_cell.angle_beta   90.00
_cell.angle_gamma   90.00
#
_symmetry.space_group_name_H-M   'P 1'
#
loop_
_entity.id
_entity.type
_entity.pdbx_description
1 polymer ?
#
loop_
_entity_poly.entity_id
_entity_poly.type
_entity_poly.pdbx_seq_one_letter_code
_entity_poly.pdbx_strand_id
1 'polypeptide(L)'
;MRSGFEWARKNELKNREAAGIQEVYSEIPTVGSVNSNELLKYLRVIGYRHRETKAYLFQNRKVTDNHMCDLVLDQTAAGAPYTLAHKTSSKKRRKAKNTFKKAGGIVAKEAKRTVIAYGDASLTGTKTGYTPIPVKKIQRALAQRALVIPVDEFRTSVTCSKCHRRL
;
A
#
# COMPACT_ATOMS: atom_id res chain seq x y z
N MET A 1 9.75 -26.14 -29.49
CA MET A 1 9.97 -25.15 -28.41
C MET A 1 8.65 -24.43 -28.14
N ARG A 2 8.21 -24.30 -26.88
CA ARG A 2 6.85 -23.80 -26.53
C ARG A 2 6.81 -22.26 -26.50
N SER A 3 5.90 -21.67 -27.28
CA SER A 3 5.70 -20.22 -27.47
C SER A 3 5.54 -19.38 -26.19
N GLY A 4 5.08 -19.97 -25.09
CA GLY A 4 4.92 -19.27 -23.81
C GLY A 4 6.24 -18.83 -23.15
N PHE A 5 7.35 -19.51 -23.44
CA PHE A 5 8.65 -19.19 -22.83
C PHE A 5 9.29 -17.92 -23.43
N GLU A 6 9.12 -17.74 -24.74
CA GLU A 6 9.52 -16.52 -25.48
C GLU A 6 8.77 -15.30 -24.96
N TRP A 7 7.45 -15.43 -24.76
CA TRP A 7 6.61 -14.35 -24.22
C TRP A 7 7.04 -13.96 -22.80
N ALA A 8 7.23 -14.95 -21.92
CA ALA A 8 7.66 -14.71 -20.55
C ALA A 8 9.04 -14.03 -20.51
N ARG A 9 9.99 -14.46 -21.33
CA ARG A 9 11.32 -13.85 -21.46
C ARG A 9 11.23 -12.39 -21.91
N LYS A 10 10.42 -12.09 -22.93
CA LYS A 10 10.27 -10.72 -23.46
C LYS A 10 9.62 -9.78 -22.45
N ASN A 11 8.61 -10.26 -21.71
CA ASN A 11 7.91 -9.45 -20.72
C ASN A 11 8.78 -9.19 -19.49
N GLU A 12 9.53 -10.20 -19.07
CA GLU A 12 10.50 -10.10 -17.98
C GLU A 12 11.64 -9.12 -18.31
N LEU A 13 12.17 -9.13 -19.54
CA LEU A 13 13.19 -8.19 -19.99
C LEU A 13 12.69 -6.73 -19.92
N LYS A 14 11.48 -6.48 -20.44
CA LYS A 14 10.83 -5.16 -20.36
C LYS A 14 10.65 -4.69 -18.91
N ASN A 15 10.27 -5.58 -18.00
CA ASN A 15 10.11 -5.26 -16.58
C ASN A 15 11.46 -4.91 -15.91
N ARG A 16 12.55 -5.57 -16.32
CA ARG A 16 13.91 -5.29 -15.78
C ARG A 16 14.45 -3.96 -16.27
N GLU A 17 14.25 -3.65 -17.54
CA GLU A 17 14.61 -2.35 -18.14
C GLU A 17 13.83 -1.22 -17.46
N ALA A 18 12.51 -1.37 -17.31
CA ALA A 18 11.65 -0.38 -16.65
C ALA A 18 12.02 -0.17 -15.17
N ALA A 19 12.51 -1.22 -14.49
CA ALA A 19 12.93 -1.14 -13.10
C ALA A 19 14.41 -0.72 -12.92
N GLY A 20 15.18 -0.57 -14.00
CA GLY A 20 16.60 -0.22 -13.94
C GLY A 20 17.47 -1.28 -13.23
N ILE A 21 17.05 -2.55 -13.23
CA ILE A 21 17.74 -3.63 -12.49
C ILE A 21 18.53 -4.57 -13.40
N GLN A 22 18.68 -4.23 -14.68
CA GLN A 22 19.31 -5.10 -15.68
C GLN A 22 20.77 -5.44 -15.32
N GLU A 23 21.54 -4.50 -14.78
CA GLU A 23 22.93 -4.73 -14.35
C GLU A 23 23.06 -5.89 -13.36
N VAL A 24 22.14 -5.98 -12.38
CA VAL A 24 22.12 -7.05 -11.37
C VAL A 24 21.84 -8.42 -12.01
N TYR A 25 21.09 -8.46 -13.11
CA TYR A 25 20.83 -9.69 -13.85
C TYR A 25 21.95 -10.04 -14.82
N SER A 26 22.67 -9.05 -15.36
CA SER A 26 23.86 -9.25 -16.19
C SER A 26 25.04 -9.83 -15.41
N GLU A 27 25.09 -9.59 -14.09
CA GLU A 27 26.05 -10.22 -13.17
C GLU A 27 25.77 -11.71 -12.91
N ILE A 28 24.63 -12.26 -13.38
CA ILE A 28 24.29 -13.67 -13.19
C ILE A 28 24.99 -14.48 -14.30
N PRO A 29 26.00 -15.29 -13.98
CA PRO A 29 26.66 -16.12 -14.99
C PRO A 29 25.69 -17.14 -15.59
N THR A 30 25.88 -17.45 -16.87
CA THR A 30 25.04 -18.40 -17.61
C THR A 30 25.11 -19.79 -16.96
N VAL A 31 23.94 -20.41 -16.79
CA VAL A 31 23.72 -21.64 -15.98
C VAL A 31 24.64 -22.82 -16.36
N GLY A 32 25.30 -22.79 -17.51
CA GLY A 32 26.26 -23.80 -17.96
C GLY A 32 27.69 -23.66 -17.44
N SER A 33 28.10 -22.53 -16.84
CA SER A 33 29.50 -22.27 -16.45
C SER A 33 29.76 -22.24 -14.94
N VAL A 34 28.75 -22.54 -14.11
CA VAL A 34 28.75 -22.21 -12.67
C VAL A 34 28.43 -23.44 -11.83
N ASN A 35 29.28 -23.74 -10.84
CA ASN A 35 28.97 -24.75 -9.83
C ASN A 35 27.65 -24.40 -9.12
N SER A 36 26.76 -25.38 -8.94
CA SER A 36 25.46 -25.22 -8.28
C SER A 36 25.50 -24.44 -6.97
N ASN A 37 26.59 -24.52 -6.21
CA ASN A 37 26.77 -23.76 -4.97
C ASN A 37 26.90 -22.24 -5.17
N GLU A 38 27.53 -21.78 -6.24
CA GLU A 38 27.63 -20.34 -6.53
C GLU A 38 26.30 -19.80 -7.05
N LEU A 39 25.62 -20.57 -7.89
CA LEU A 39 24.29 -20.23 -8.39
C LEU A 39 23.27 -20.07 -7.23
N LEU A 40 23.37 -20.91 -6.19
CA LEU A 40 22.59 -20.77 -4.96
C LEU A 40 22.89 -19.48 -4.17
N LYS A 41 24.13 -18.97 -4.19
CA LYS A 41 24.47 -17.68 -3.55
C LYS A 41 23.77 -16.53 -4.24
N TYR A 42 23.79 -16.47 -5.57
CA TYR A 42 23.08 -15.45 -6.35
C TYR A 42 21.56 -15.52 -6.15
N LEU A 43 20.97 -16.71 -6.21
CA LEU A 43 19.54 -16.90 -5.97
C LEU A 43 19.13 -16.48 -4.55
N ARG A 44 19.99 -16.70 -3.54
CA ARG A 44 19.75 -16.26 -2.16
C ARG A 44 19.73 -14.73 -2.05
N VAL A 45 20.65 -14.04 -2.72
CA VAL A 45 20.71 -12.57 -2.75
C VAL A 45 19.48 -11.98 -3.44
N ILE A 46 19.09 -12.52 -4.60
CA ILE A 46 17.90 -12.09 -5.35
C ILE A 46 16.63 -12.35 -4.54
N GLY A 47 16.50 -13.55 -3.94
CA GLY A 47 15.37 -13.90 -3.09
C GLY A 47 15.25 -13.01 -1.85
N TYR A 48 16.37 -12.63 -1.25
CA TYR A 48 16.40 -11.71 -0.11
C TYR A 48 15.95 -10.30 -0.52
N ARG A 49 16.53 -9.72 -1.59
CA ARG A 49 16.13 -8.40 -2.10
C ARG A 49 14.65 -8.37 -2.49
N HIS A 50 14.14 -9.42 -3.13
CA HIS A 50 12.72 -9.52 -3.49
C HIS A 50 11.81 -9.52 -2.25
N ARG A 51 12.18 -10.26 -1.19
CA ARG A 51 11.44 -10.26 0.09
C ARG A 51 11.48 -8.90 0.77
N GLU A 52 12.61 -8.22 0.75
CA GLU A 52 12.73 -6.86 1.30
C GLU A 52 11.83 -5.88 0.55
N THR A 53 11.86 -5.88 -0.79
CA THR A 53 10.99 -5.03 -1.63
C THR A 53 9.51 -5.29 -1.32
N LYS A 54 9.09 -6.55 -1.22
CA LYS A 54 7.71 -6.88 -0.83
C LYS A 54 7.35 -6.38 0.57
N ALA A 55 8.27 -6.49 1.52
CA ALA A 55 8.06 -5.97 2.87
C ALA A 55 7.91 -4.44 2.88
N TYR A 56 8.72 -3.71 2.09
CA TYR A 56 8.60 -2.26 1.95
C TYR A 56 7.26 -1.86 1.34
N LEU A 57 6.83 -2.51 0.25
CA LEU A 57 5.55 -2.25 -0.39
C LEU A 57 4.38 -2.50 0.58
N PHE A 58 4.44 -3.59 1.34
CA PHE A 58 3.42 -3.89 2.36
C PHE A 58 3.37 -2.84 3.48
N GLN A 59 4.53 -2.43 4.00
CA GLN A 59 4.62 -1.40 5.04
C GLN A 59 4.13 -0.05 4.52
N ASN A 60 4.56 0.37 3.34
CA ASN A 60 4.13 1.61 2.69
C ASN A 60 2.61 1.64 2.53
N ARG A 61 2.02 0.53 2.07
CA ARG A 61 0.57 0.41 1.94
C ARG A 61 -0.13 0.62 3.29
N LYS A 62 0.37 0.02 4.37
CA LYS A 62 -0.19 0.23 5.72
C LYS A 62 -0.05 1.67 6.20
N VAL A 63 1.08 2.32 5.92
CA VAL A 63 1.30 3.73 6.28
C VAL A 63 0.30 4.62 5.55
N THR A 64 0.12 4.42 4.24
CA THR A 64 -0.87 5.16 3.44
C THR A 64 -2.29 4.91 3.95
N ASP A 65 -2.69 3.66 4.19
CA ASP A 65 -4.04 3.34 4.69
C ASP A 65 -4.30 4.02 6.05
N ASN A 66 -3.32 4.00 6.96
CA ASN A 66 -3.43 4.65 8.27
C ASN A 66 -3.55 6.17 8.14
N HIS A 67 -2.71 6.78 7.30
CA HIS A 67 -2.77 8.23 7.05
C HIS A 67 -4.13 8.64 6.48
N MET A 68 -4.71 7.86 5.56
CA MET A 68 -6.07 8.10 5.07
C MET A 68 -7.11 8.03 6.18
N CYS A 69 -6.99 7.09 7.13
CA CYS A 69 -7.89 7.03 8.28
C CYS A 69 -7.71 8.23 9.20
N ASP A 70 -6.48 8.68 9.44
CA ASP A 70 -6.18 9.84 10.27
C ASP A 70 -6.76 11.13 9.66
N LEU A 71 -6.72 11.26 8.34
CA LEU A 71 -7.36 12.37 7.60
C LEU A 71 -8.89 12.35 7.77
N VAL A 72 -9.53 11.19 7.59
CA VAL A 72 -11.00 11.05 7.74
C VAL A 72 -11.47 11.31 9.16
N LEU A 73 -10.62 11.01 10.15
CA LEU A 73 -10.91 11.22 11.57
C LEU A 73 -10.53 12.63 12.06
N ASP A 74 -10.14 13.54 11.15
CA ASP A 74 -9.61 14.87 11.46
C ASP A 74 -8.45 14.86 12.48
N GLN A 75 -7.72 13.74 12.56
CA GLN A 75 -6.53 13.58 13.40
C GLN A 75 -5.27 14.15 12.74
N THR A 76 -5.36 14.50 11.46
CA THR A 76 -4.27 15.03 10.64
C THR A 76 -4.84 16.01 9.61
N ALA A 77 -4.14 17.11 9.35
CA ALA A 77 -4.57 18.13 8.38
C ALA A 77 -4.46 17.61 6.94
N ALA A 78 -5.37 18.07 6.07
CA ALA A 78 -5.28 17.83 4.64
C ALA A 78 -3.95 18.36 4.07
N GLY A 79 -3.24 17.51 3.33
CA GLY A 79 -1.92 17.84 2.80
C GLY A 79 -0.74 17.65 3.77
N ALA A 80 -0.98 17.16 4.99
CA ALA A 80 0.10 16.85 5.91
C ALA A 80 1.04 15.77 5.31
N PRO A 81 2.37 15.98 5.37
CA PRO A 81 3.32 15.02 4.81
C PRO A 81 3.34 13.73 5.63
N TYR A 82 3.36 12.58 4.94
CA TYR A 82 3.60 11.28 5.57
C TYR A 82 4.79 10.58 4.90
N THR A 83 5.62 9.91 5.72
CA THR A 83 6.87 9.30 5.23
C THR A 83 6.70 7.83 4.93
N LEU A 84 6.98 7.43 3.69
CA LEU A 84 7.08 6.02 3.29
C LEU A 84 8.36 5.37 3.84
N ALA A 85 8.30 4.07 4.12
CA ALA A 85 9.38 3.27 4.71
C ALA A 85 10.63 3.13 3.82
N HIS A 86 10.53 3.47 2.53
CA HIS A 86 11.58 3.31 1.50
C HIS A 86 12.87 4.12 1.76
N LYS A 87 12.84 5.18 2.59
CA LYS A 87 14.02 6.06 2.81
C LYS A 87 14.67 5.95 4.19
N THR A 88 14.27 4.99 5.02
CA THR A 88 14.78 4.92 6.40
C THR A 88 15.81 3.80 6.55
N SER A 89 17.04 4.16 6.95
CA SER A 89 18.06 3.17 7.29
C SER A 89 17.53 2.19 8.34
N SER A 90 17.98 0.94 8.30
CA SER A 90 17.60 -0.10 9.26
C SER A 90 17.69 0.37 10.72
N LYS A 91 18.69 1.22 11.02
CA LYS A 91 18.91 1.87 12.32
C LYS A 91 17.79 2.87 12.67
N LYS A 92 17.40 3.76 11.75
CA LYS A 92 16.23 4.65 11.91
C LYS A 92 14.94 3.85 12.11
N ARG A 93 14.76 2.77 11.36
CA ARG A 93 13.56 1.91 11.44
C ARG A 93 13.47 1.17 12.78
N ARG A 94 14.58 0.63 13.29
CA ARG A 94 14.64 -0.01 14.63
C ARG A 94 14.36 1.00 15.74
N LYS A 95 14.89 2.23 15.61
CA LYS A 95 14.60 3.32 16.55
C LYS A 95 13.11 3.68 16.51
N ALA A 96 12.53 3.94 15.34
CA ALA A 96 11.10 4.24 15.19
C ALA A 96 10.19 3.11 15.69
N LYS A 97 10.52 1.83 15.42
CA LYS A 97 9.77 0.69 15.95
C LYS A 97 9.86 0.60 17.47
N ASN A 98 11.03 0.88 18.06
CA ASN A 98 11.19 0.91 19.51
C ASN A 98 10.48 2.11 20.12
N THR A 99 10.50 3.28 19.48
CA THR A 99 9.74 4.46 19.91
C THR A 99 8.24 4.21 19.80
N PHE A 100 7.76 3.59 18.72
CA PHE A 100 6.35 3.21 18.56
C PHE A 100 5.93 2.13 19.55
N LYS A 101 6.79 1.17 19.89
CA LYS A 101 6.52 0.20 20.97
C LYS A 101 6.47 0.87 22.35
N LYS A 102 7.32 1.88 22.59
CA LYS A 102 7.33 2.66 23.84
C LYS A 102 6.16 3.64 23.93
N ALA A 103 5.77 4.25 22.81
CA ALA A 103 4.61 5.13 22.67
C ALA A 103 3.29 4.35 22.55
N GLY A 104 3.38 3.06 22.19
CA GLY A 104 2.29 2.09 22.17
C GLY A 104 1.93 1.56 23.55
N GLY A 105 2.34 2.26 24.62
CA GLY A 105 1.46 2.34 25.78
C GLY A 105 0.10 2.77 25.24
N ILE A 106 -0.90 1.92 25.45
CA ILE A 106 -2.27 2.14 25.04
C ILE A 106 -2.71 3.46 25.68
N VAL A 107 -2.48 4.57 24.98
CA VAL A 107 -3.22 5.79 25.25
C VAL A 107 -4.57 5.46 24.66
N ALA A 108 -5.41 4.85 25.49
CA ALA A 108 -6.85 4.89 25.35
C ALA A 108 -7.22 6.38 25.41
N LYS A 109 -6.98 7.08 24.30
CA LYS A 109 -7.43 8.43 24.09
C LYS A 109 -8.94 8.31 24.19
N GLU A 110 -9.50 8.95 25.23
CA GLU A 110 -10.90 8.83 25.61
C GLU A 110 -11.77 8.74 24.37
N ALA A 111 -12.45 7.61 24.25
CA ALA A 111 -13.31 7.29 23.15
C ALA A 111 -14.54 8.22 23.20
N LYS A 112 -14.37 9.47 22.77
CA LYS A 112 -15.43 10.11 21.99
C LYS A 112 -15.69 9.12 20.87
N ARG A 113 -16.78 8.36 20.98
CA ARG A 113 -17.18 7.35 20.01
C ARG A 113 -17.45 8.09 18.71
N THR A 114 -16.40 8.36 17.93
CA THR A 114 -16.53 9.01 16.62
C THR A 114 -17.40 8.11 15.78
N VAL A 115 -18.54 8.64 15.35
CA VAL A 115 -19.47 7.96 14.47
C VAL A 115 -19.21 8.48 13.06
N ILE A 116 -18.94 7.58 12.14
CA ILE A 116 -18.74 7.89 10.72
C ILE A 116 -19.90 7.29 9.96
N ALA A 117 -20.69 8.14 9.30
CA ALA A 117 -21.58 7.73 8.24
C ALA A 117 -20.74 7.51 6.97
N TYR A 118 -20.71 6.27 6.46
CA TYR A 118 -19.94 5.90 5.28
C TYR A 118 -20.89 5.44 4.18
N GLY A 119 -20.80 6.03 2.99
CA GLY A 119 -21.63 5.65 1.86
C GLY A 119 -21.36 4.20 1.42
N ASP A 120 -22.41 3.39 1.30
CA ASP A 120 -22.31 1.98 0.87
C ASP A 120 -22.47 1.84 -0.66
N ALA A 121 -22.21 2.92 -1.43
CA ALA A 121 -22.29 2.77 -2.88
C ALA A 121 -21.19 1.83 -3.38
N SER A 122 -21.64 0.82 -4.12
CA SER A 122 -20.78 0.05 -5.01
C SER A 122 -20.56 0.88 -6.28
N LEU A 123 -19.70 1.90 -6.19
CA LEU A 123 -19.25 2.63 -7.38
C LEU A 123 -18.48 1.66 -8.28
N THR A 124 -19.14 1.19 -9.34
CA THR A 124 -18.64 0.17 -10.28
C THR A 124 -17.49 0.67 -11.17
N GLY A 125 -17.16 1.96 -11.10
CA GLY A 125 -16.06 2.52 -11.86
C GLY A 125 -15.42 3.70 -11.14
N THR A 126 -14.10 3.66 -11.01
CA THR A 126 -13.31 4.90 -10.97
C THR A 126 -13.28 5.49 -12.37
N LYS A 127 -13.13 6.82 -12.47
CA LYS A 127 -12.88 7.51 -13.74
C LYS A 127 -11.81 6.74 -14.52
N THR A 128 -12.01 6.57 -15.83
CA THR A 128 -11.07 5.87 -16.72
C THR A 128 -9.65 6.39 -16.50
N GLY A 129 -8.71 5.46 -16.25
CA GLY A 129 -7.31 5.78 -15.93
C GLY A 129 -6.98 5.94 -14.44
N TYR A 130 -7.96 5.93 -13.53
CA TYR A 130 -7.73 6.02 -12.09
C TYR A 130 -7.83 4.66 -11.41
N THR A 131 -6.90 4.40 -10.48
CA THR A 131 -6.92 3.17 -9.68
C THR A 131 -8.19 3.11 -8.82
N PRO A 132 -8.92 1.98 -8.79
CA PRO A 132 -10.08 1.81 -7.93
C PRO A 132 -9.78 2.17 -6.47
N ILE A 133 -10.65 2.99 -5.88
CA ILE A 133 -10.54 3.33 -4.45
C ILE A 133 -10.78 2.04 -3.65
N PRO A 134 -9.92 1.68 -2.68
CA PRO A 134 -10.07 0.45 -1.91
C PRO A 134 -11.11 0.63 -0.78
N VAL A 135 -12.35 0.96 -1.14
CA VAL A 135 -13.49 1.32 -0.26
C VAL A 135 -13.62 0.35 0.93
N LYS A 136 -13.78 -0.95 0.67
CA LYS A 136 -13.90 -1.98 1.71
C LYS A 136 -12.71 -2.04 2.68
N LYS A 137 -11.51 -1.73 2.19
CA LYS A 137 -10.30 -1.77 3.01
C LYS A 137 -10.24 -0.58 3.96
N ILE A 138 -10.58 0.61 3.45
CA ILE A 138 -10.66 1.84 4.25
C ILE A 138 -11.77 1.70 5.30
N GLN A 139 -12.95 1.22 4.90
CA GLN A 139 -14.06 0.99 5.83
C GLN A 139 -13.67 0.04 6.99
N ARG A 140 -12.96 -1.06 6.69
CA ARG A 140 -12.43 -1.98 7.73
C ARG A 140 -11.41 -1.30 8.64
N ALA A 141 -10.54 -0.45 8.10
CA ALA A 141 -9.54 0.27 8.88
C ALA A 141 -10.17 1.35 9.77
N LEU A 142 -11.20 2.04 9.28
CA LEU A 142 -12.01 2.99 10.06
C LEU A 142 -12.79 2.28 11.17
N ALA A 143 -13.38 1.11 10.90
CA ALA A 143 -14.12 0.32 11.88
C ALA A 143 -13.26 -0.16 13.07
N GLN A 144 -11.93 -0.23 12.92
CA GLN A 144 -11.00 -0.51 14.03
C GLN A 144 -10.81 0.69 14.98
N ARG A 145 -11.23 1.89 14.57
CA ARG A 145 -10.94 3.17 15.25
C ARG A 145 -12.19 3.98 15.59
N ALA A 146 -13.31 3.73 14.92
CA ALA A 146 -14.56 4.48 15.00
C ALA A 146 -15.77 3.57 14.73
N LEU A 147 -16.96 4.00 15.15
CA LEU A 147 -18.21 3.35 14.78
C LEU A 147 -18.55 3.76 13.33
N VAL A 148 -18.47 2.82 12.40
CA VAL A 148 -18.81 3.07 11.00
C VAL A 148 -20.23 2.58 10.73
N ILE A 149 -21.11 3.51 10.38
CA ILE A 149 -22.49 3.22 9.98
C ILE A 149 -22.54 3.31 8.45
N PRO A 150 -22.83 2.21 7.73
CA PRO A 150 -23.09 2.28 6.30
C PRO A 150 -24.39 3.06 6.08
N VAL A 151 -24.37 4.02 5.16
CA VAL A 151 -25.52 4.84 4.79
C VAL A 151 -25.76 4.66 3.29
N ASP A 152 -27.02 4.49 2.92
CA ASP A 152 -27.42 4.44 1.51
C ASP A 152 -27.19 5.82 0.86
N GLU A 153 -26.58 5.83 -0.32
CA GLU A 153 -26.22 7.05 -1.04
C GLU A 153 -27.38 7.62 -1.85
N PHE A 154 -28.63 7.38 -1.42
CA PHE A 154 -29.81 7.77 -2.18
C PHE A 154 -29.81 9.28 -2.49
N ARG A 155 -29.54 9.61 -3.76
CA ARG A 155 -29.53 10.96 -4.32
C ARG A 155 -28.51 11.93 -3.69
N THR A 156 -27.48 11.45 -3.01
CA THR A 156 -26.45 12.31 -2.37
C THR A 156 -25.70 13.19 -3.38
N SER A 157 -25.55 12.74 -4.63
CA SER A 157 -24.89 13.47 -5.71
C SER A 157 -25.79 14.48 -6.44
N VAL A 158 -27.11 14.37 -6.28
CA VAL A 158 -28.09 15.21 -6.99
C VAL A 158 -28.94 16.04 -6.05
N THR A 159 -28.78 15.94 -4.74
CA THR A 159 -29.53 16.72 -3.75
C THR A 159 -28.59 17.72 -3.08
N CYS A 160 -28.96 19.00 -3.06
CA CYS A 160 -28.20 20.03 -2.40
C CYS A 160 -28.19 19.81 -0.88
N SER A 161 -27.00 19.83 -0.27
CA SER A 161 -26.82 19.65 1.18
C SER A 161 -27.42 20.79 2.02
N LYS A 162 -27.65 21.98 1.44
CA LYS A 162 -28.21 23.13 2.15
C LYS A 162 -29.72 23.24 2.04
N CYS A 163 -30.27 23.05 0.83
CA CYS A 163 -31.70 23.30 0.57
C CYS A 163 -32.52 22.04 0.31
N HIS A 164 -31.87 20.86 0.30
CA HIS A 164 -32.49 19.54 0.06
C HIS A 164 -33.27 19.45 -1.26
N ARG A 165 -33.09 20.41 -2.17
CA ARG A 165 -33.62 20.36 -3.54
C ARG A 165 -32.66 19.62 -4.44
N ARG A 166 -33.21 19.08 -5.52
CA ARG A 166 -32.39 18.51 -6.59
C ARG A 166 -31.52 19.63 -7.21
N LEU A 167 -30.22 19.35 -7.37
CA LEU A 167 -29.23 20.17 -8.09
C LEU A 167 -29.56 20.23 -9.58
#